data_AF-A0AAJ1IEW4-F1
#
_entry.id   AF-A0AAJ1IEW4-F1
#
_cell.length_a   1.000
_cell.length_b   1.000
_cell.length_c   1.000
_cell.angle_alpha   90.00
_cell.angle_beta   90.00
_cell.angle_gamma   90.00
#
_symmetry.space_group_name_H-M   'P 1'
#
loop_
_entity.id
_entity.type
_entity.pdbx_description
1 polymer ?
#
loop_
_entity_poly.entity_id
_entity_poly.type
_entity_poly.pdbx_seq_one_letter_code
_entity_poly.pdbx_strand_id
1 'polypeptide(L)'
;MGVDKPDVRTVIHRDLSPSVEAYLQESGRAGRDREPAEAVLLLSPSDRSRVRRPACPDAEDLTHAAARYAGLLNFATDGETCRRFLLMKLLGAEPDTCFGCDVCRASVETKAPGEDETVRLIRANKRIFTEAGTVRQLWLKHGIPERDAEDMIQELLISGSVKKIRQGPWKGKLTV
;
A
#
# COMPACT_ATOMS: atom_id res chain seq x y z
N MET A 1 15.89 -5.34 -19.72
CA MET A 1 16.47 -6.68 -19.47
C MET A 1 17.85 -6.49 -18.87
N GLY A 2 18.21 -6.87 -17.65
CA GLY A 2 17.48 -7.46 -16.53
C GLY A 2 18.54 -7.90 -15.51
N VAL A 3 18.41 -7.51 -14.24
CA VAL A 3 19.28 -7.98 -13.15
C VAL A 3 19.21 -9.50 -13.11
N ASP A 4 20.31 -10.17 -13.43
CA ASP A 4 20.49 -11.62 -13.35
C ASP A 4 21.53 -11.94 -12.28
N LYS A 5 21.12 -11.65 -11.04
CA LYS A 5 21.92 -11.88 -9.84
C LYS A 5 21.21 -12.98 -9.04
N PRO A 6 21.82 -14.15 -8.83
CA PRO A 6 21.12 -15.29 -8.24
C PRO A 6 20.82 -15.09 -6.75
N ASP A 7 21.65 -14.32 -6.05
CA ASP A 7 21.65 -14.06 -4.61
C ASP A 7 20.86 -12.81 -4.20
N VAL A 8 19.87 -12.38 -5.00
CA VAL A 8 18.96 -11.31 -4.59
C VAL A 8 18.11 -11.79 -3.41
N ARG A 9 18.20 -11.09 -2.27
CA ARG A 9 17.46 -11.42 -1.03
C ARG A 9 16.13 -10.72 -0.91
N THR A 10 15.97 -9.54 -1.50
CA THR A 10 14.75 -8.76 -1.34
C THR A 10 14.39 -8.06 -2.65
N VAL A 11 13.13 -8.17 -3.05
CA VAL A 11 12.52 -7.33 -4.09
C VAL A 11 11.45 -6.47 -3.42
N ILE A 12 11.55 -5.15 -3.58
CA ILE A 12 10.61 -4.19 -3.00
C ILE A 12 9.81 -3.54 -4.13
N HIS A 13 8.51 -3.77 -4.16
CA HIS A 13 7.57 -3.04 -5.00
C HIS A 13 7.07 -1.83 -4.22
N ARG A 14 7.50 -0.64 -4.66
CA ARG A 14 7.05 0.64 -4.07
C ARG A 14 5.68 1.09 -4.58
N ASP A 15 5.31 0.60 -5.76
CA ASP A 15 4.04 0.82 -6.42
C ASP A 15 3.46 -0.55 -6.79
N LEU A 16 2.14 -0.64 -6.88
CA LEU A 16 1.50 -1.87 -7.33
C LEU A 16 1.81 -2.14 -8.81
N SER A 17 2.31 -3.35 -9.11
CA SER A 17 2.56 -3.79 -10.49
C SER A 17 1.27 -3.76 -11.33
N PRO A 18 1.35 -3.64 -12.67
CA PRO A 18 0.16 -3.52 -13.52
C PRO A 18 -0.70 -4.81 -13.54
N SER A 19 -0.12 -5.96 -13.21
CA SER A 19 -0.80 -7.24 -13.16
C SER A 19 -0.07 -8.26 -12.27
N VAL A 20 -0.73 -9.38 -11.98
CA VAL A 20 -0.16 -10.50 -11.21
C VAL A 20 1.04 -11.13 -11.92
N GLU A 21 1.00 -11.24 -13.26
CA GLU A 21 2.11 -11.77 -14.04
C GLU A 21 3.34 -10.87 -13.96
N ALA A 22 3.14 -9.54 -14.03
CA ALA A 22 4.23 -8.58 -13.85
C ALA A 22 4.83 -8.69 -12.45
N TYR A 23 3.98 -8.69 -11.41
CA TYR A 23 4.42 -8.87 -10.03
C TYR A 23 5.22 -10.17 -9.83
N LEU A 24 4.78 -11.28 -10.40
CA LEU A 24 5.49 -12.56 -10.31
C LEU A 24 6.81 -12.57 -11.08
N GLN A 25 6.84 -11.95 -12.26
CA GLN A 25 8.07 -11.82 -13.05
C GLN A 25 9.11 -10.97 -12.31
N GLU A 26 8.67 -9.91 -11.63
CA GLU A 26 9.50 -8.98 -10.87
C GLU A 26 9.97 -9.59 -9.55
N SER A 27 9.05 -10.10 -8.72
CA SER A 27 9.34 -10.76 -7.45
C SER A 27 10.16 -12.04 -7.61
N GLY A 28 9.93 -12.82 -8.68
CA GLY A 28 10.68 -14.05 -9.00
C GLY A 28 12.16 -13.82 -9.37
N ARG A 29 12.65 -12.58 -9.30
CA ARG A 29 14.09 -12.27 -9.38
C ARG A 29 14.82 -12.55 -8.07
N ALA A 30 14.11 -12.59 -6.94
CA ALA A 30 14.66 -12.97 -5.64
C ALA A 30 14.88 -14.50 -5.52
N GLY A 31 15.88 -14.91 -4.75
CA GLY A 31 16.04 -16.31 -4.29
C GLY A 31 16.31 -17.34 -5.39
N ARG A 32 16.97 -16.98 -6.50
CA ARG A 32 17.27 -17.93 -7.59
C ARG A 32 18.34 -18.97 -7.20
N ASP A 33 19.12 -18.69 -6.17
CA ASP A 33 20.01 -19.63 -5.49
C ASP A 33 19.28 -20.58 -4.51
N ARG A 34 17.95 -20.46 -4.37
CA ARG A 34 17.08 -21.22 -3.47
C ARG A 34 17.26 -20.93 -1.97
N GLU A 35 18.04 -19.91 -1.62
CA GLU A 35 18.12 -19.43 -0.26
C GLU A 35 16.92 -18.52 0.09
N PRO A 36 16.57 -18.37 1.37
CA PRO A 36 15.46 -17.52 1.79
C PRO A 36 15.55 -16.11 1.20
N ALA A 37 14.44 -15.65 0.63
CA ALA A 37 14.31 -14.34 0.04
C ALA A 37 12.88 -13.82 0.19
N GLU A 38 12.71 -12.51 0.11
CA GLU A 38 11.46 -11.83 0.40
C GLU A 38 11.02 -10.94 -0.76
N ALA A 39 9.71 -10.94 -1.01
CA ALA A 39 9.06 -9.97 -1.88
C ALA A 39 8.18 -9.08 -0.99
N VAL A 40 8.54 -7.80 -0.93
CA VAL A 40 7.81 -6.79 -0.16
C VAL A 40 7.01 -5.94 -1.13
N LEU A 41 5.71 -5.78 -0.86
CA LEU A 41 4.83 -4.89 -1.59
C LEU A 41 4.35 -3.80 -0.63
N LEU A 42 4.72 -2.56 -0.93
CA LEU A 42 4.20 -1.39 -0.23
C LEU A 42 2.94 -0.92 -0.95
N LEU A 43 1.85 -0.75 -0.20
CA LEU A 43 0.58 -0.30 -0.75
C LEU A 43 0.26 1.12 -0.29
N SER A 44 0.05 2.02 -1.25
CA SER A 44 -0.42 3.37 -0.99
C SER A 44 -1.94 3.46 -1.25
N PRO A 45 -2.69 4.34 -0.54
CA PRO A 45 -4.06 4.67 -0.91
C PRO A 45 -4.20 5.17 -2.35
N SER A 46 -3.15 5.76 -2.92
CA SER A 46 -3.13 6.18 -4.31
C SER A 46 -3.25 5.01 -5.29
N ASP A 47 -2.77 3.80 -4.95
CA ASP A 47 -2.88 2.60 -5.78
C ASP A 47 -4.34 2.19 -6.00
N ARG A 48 -5.22 2.44 -5.02
CA ARG A 48 -6.67 2.20 -5.14
C ARG A 48 -7.32 3.08 -6.21
N SER A 49 -6.78 4.28 -6.41
CA SER A 49 -7.29 5.24 -7.41
C SER A 49 -6.88 4.86 -8.84
N ARG A 50 -5.76 4.15 -9.01
CA ARG A 50 -5.20 3.74 -10.30
C ARG A 50 -6.02 2.66 -11.00
N VAL A 51 -6.85 1.90 -10.27
CA VAL A 51 -7.81 0.93 -10.86
C VAL A 51 -8.67 1.57 -11.95
N ARG A 52 -9.03 2.85 -11.78
CA ARG A 52 -9.90 3.59 -12.71
C ARG A 52 -9.17 4.18 -13.92
N ARG A 53 -7.83 4.12 -13.95
CA ARG A 53 -6.98 4.65 -15.03
C ARG A 53 -5.82 3.69 -15.32
N PRO A 54 -6.10 2.49 -15.89
CA PRO A 54 -5.04 1.61 -16.34
C PRO A 54 -4.22 2.31 -17.43
N ALA A 55 -2.90 2.13 -17.42
CA ALA A 55 -2.03 2.65 -18.47
C ALA A 55 -2.15 1.76 -19.73
N CYS A 56 -3.21 1.97 -20.52
CA CYS A 56 -3.42 1.27 -21.78
C CYS A 56 -4.10 2.21 -22.80
N PRO A 57 -3.65 2.26 -24.06
CA PRO A 57 -4.23 3.13 -25.09
C PRO A 57 -5.56 2.60 -25.69
N ASP A 58 -5.83 1.29 -25.62
CA ASP A 58 -6.95 0.64 -26.33
C ASP A 58 -8.12 0.24 -25.40
N ALA A 59 -9.36 0.44 -25.85
CA ALA A 59 -10.57 0.35 -25.01
C ALA A 59 -10.95 -1.06 -24.52
N GLU A 60 -10.79 -2.11 -25.33
CA GLU A 60 -11.04 -3.50 -24.91
C GLU A 60 -9.94 -3.98 -23.95
N ASP A 61 -8.68 -3.67 -24.25
CA ASP A 61 -7.54 -3.99 -23.40
C ASP A 61 -7.57 -3.23 -22.06
N LEU A 62 -8.17 -2.04 -22.03
CA LEU A 62 -8.40 -1.28 -20.79
C LEU A 62 -9.26 -2.06 -19.79
N THR A 63 -10.28 -2.79 -20.23
CA THR A 63 -11.15 -3.56 -19.33
C THR A 63 -10.40 -4.72 -18.71
N HIS A 64 -9.64 -5.46 -19.52
CA HIS A 64 -8.80 -6.57 -19.04
C HIS A 64 -7.64 -6.06 -18.17
N ALA A 65 -7.02 -4.93 -18.50
CA ALA A 65 -5.99 -4.30 -17.69
C ALA A 65 -6.54 -3.86 -16.33
N ALA A 66 -7.72 -3.23 -16.29
CA ALA A 66 -8.40 -2.85 -15.05
C ALA A 66 -8.72 -4.07 -14.19
N ALA A 67 -9.23 -5.15 -14.78
CA ALA A 67 -9.55 -6.39 -14.07
C ALA A 67 -8.29 -7.05 -13.46
N ARG A 68 -7.19 -7.13 -14.22
CA ARG A 68 -5.91 -7.67 -13.72
C ARG A 68 -5.33 -6.83 -12.60
N TYR A 69 -5.34 -5.51 -12.74
CA TYR A 69 -4.88 -4.60 -11.70
C TYR A 69 -5.75 -4.69 -10.44
N ALA A 70 -7.08 -4.76 -10.60
CA ALA A 70 -8.01 -4.96 -9.49
C ALA A 70 -7.77 -6.31 -8.78
N GLY A 71 -7.45 -7.37 -9.52
CA GLY A 71 -7.07 -8.66 -8.97
C GLY A 71 -5.81 -8.57 -8.10
N LEU A 72 -4.77 -7.87 -8.57
CA LEU A 72 -3.56 -7.65 -7.77
C LEU A 72 -3.80 -6.72 -6.58
N LEU A 73 -4.68 -5.72 -6.71
CA LEU A 73 -5.08 -4.88 -5.59
C LEU A 73 -5.79 -5.70 -4.52
N ASN A 74 -6.69 -6.60 -4.92
CA ASN A 74 -7.30 -7.55 -3.99
C ASN A 74 -6.24 -8.44 -3.33
N PHE A 75 -5.27 -8.92 -4.10
CA PHE A 75 -4.11 -9.65 -3.56
C PHE A 75 -3.36 -8.87 -2.49
N ALA A 76 -3.17 -7.57 -2.64
CA ALA A 76 -2.46 -6.73 -1.69
C ALA A 76 -3.29 -6.40 -0.44
N THR A 77 -4.62 -6.24 -0.59
CA THR A 77 -5.49 -5.77 0.50
C THR A 77 -6.14 -6.89 1.29
N ASP A 78 -6.18 -8.11 0.77
CA ASP A 78 -6.72 -9.28 1.47
C ASP A 78 -5.77 -9.69 2.61
N GLY A 79 -6.19 -9.50 3.86
CA GLY A 79 -5.41 -9.84 5.05
C GLY A 79 -5.74 -11.21 5.63
N GLU A 80 -6.64 -11.97 5.00
CA GLU A 80 -7.22 -13.20 5.55
C GLU A 80 -6.82 -14.43 4.73
N THR A 81 -6.69 -14.29 3.42
CA THR A 81 -6.31 -15.38 2.51
C THR A 81 -4.79 -15.45 2.34
N CYS A 82 -4.23 -16.66 2.41
CA CYS A 82 -2.82 -16.92 2.08
C CYS A 82 -2.40 -16.28 0.74
N ARG A 83 -1.34 -15.47 0.75
CA ARG A 83 -0.81 -14.78 -0.44
C ARG A 83 -0.51 -15.75 -1.58
N ARG A 84 0.12 -16.89 -1.28
CA ARG A 84 0.48 -17.90 -2.30
C ARG A 84 -0.77 -18.50 -2.95
N PHE A 85 -1.78 -18.84 -2.14
CA PHE A 85 -3.05 -19.37 -2.64
C PHE A 85 -3.73 -18.36 -3.57
N LEU A 86 -3.80 -17.09 -3.16
CA LEU A 86 -4.45 -16.05 -3.95
C LEU A 86 -3.71 -15.77 -5.26
N LEU A 87 -2.38 -15.79 -5.27
CA LEU A 87 -1.57 -15.69 -6.50
C LEU A 87 -1.87 -16.86 -7.46
N MET A 88 -1.90 -18.10 -6.98
CA MET A 88 -2.20 -19.26 -7.82
C MET A 88 -3.62 -19.16 -8.39
N LYS A 89 -4.60 -18.78 -7.56
CA LYS A 89 -5.98 -18.57 -8.00
C LYS A 89 -6.09 -17.50 -9.10
N LEU A 90 -5.39 -16.37 -8.95
CA LEU A 90 -5.40 -15.30 -9.95
C LEU A 90 -4.73 -15.72 -11.26
N LEU A 91 -3.78 -16.66 -11.22
CA LEU A 91 -3.16 -17.26 -12.41
C LEU A 91 -3.99 -18.38 -13.04
N GLY A 92 -5.08 -18.82 -12.40
CA GLY A 92 -5.81 -20.03 -12.81
C GLY A 92 -5.00 -21.32 -12.62
N ALA A 93 -4.00 -21.31 -11.72
CA ALA A 93 -3.17 -22.45 -11.38
C ALA A 93 -3.69 -23.18 -10.12
N GLU A 94 -3.31 -24.44 -9.98
CA GLU A 94 -3.64 -25.21 -8.77
C GLU A 94 -2.90 -24.64 -7.54
N PRO A 95 -3.52 -24.70 -6.34
CA PRO A 95 -2.89 -24.24 -5.10
C PRO A 95 -1.58 -24.98 -4.81
N ASP A 96 -0.54 -24.22 -4.49
CA ASP A 96 0.75 -24.73 -4.03
C ASP A 96 0.94 -24.45 -2.53
N THR A 97 1.86 -25.19 -1.90
CA THR A 97 2.18 -25.02 -0.47
C THR A 97 2.83 -23.65 -0.23
N CYS A 98 2.40 -22.97 0.84
CA CYS A 98 2.97 -21.70 1.23
C CYS A 98 4.19 -21.89 2.14
N PHE A 99 5.30 -21.22 1.82
CA PHE A 99 6.55 -21.28 2.59
C PHE A 99 6.74 -20.09 3.56
N GLY A 100 5.68 -19.30 3.80
CA GLY A 100 5.66 -18.28 4.85
C GLY A 100 5.39 -16.86 4.35
N CYS A 101 4.18 -16.63 3.82
CA CYS A 101 3.69 -15.27 3.62
C CYS A 101 3.28 -14.59 4.94
N ASP A 102 3.14 -13.28 4.90
CA ASP A 102 2.68 -12.42 6.00
C ASP A 102 1.34 -12.85 6.60
N VAL A 103 0.36 -13.23 5.76
CA VAL A 103 -0.96 -13.70 6.22
C VAL A 103 -0.84 -15.01 7.02
N CYS A 104 -0.14 -16.01 6.49
CA CYS A 104 0.06 -17.30 7.17
C CYS A 104 0.87 -17.17 8.46
N ARG A 105 1.76 -16.16 8.53
CA ARG A 105 2.57 -15.86 9.73
C ARG A 105 1.88 -14.91 10.71
N ALA A 106 0.66 -14.44 10.39
CA ALA A 106 -0.07 -13.44 11.17
C ALA A 106 0.75 -12.15 11.40
N SER A 107 1.56 -11.74 10.41
CA SER A 107 2.44 -10.57 10.45
C SER A 107 2.03 -9.49 9.45
N VAL A 108 0.75 -9.46 9.05
CA VAL A 108 0.22 -8.46 8.11
C VAL A 108 0.21 -7.09 8.79
N GLU A 109 0.90 -6.12 8.18
CA GLU A 109 0.84 -4.72 8.59
C GLU A 109 -0.22 -3.98 7.78
N THR A 110 -1.26 -3.51 8.46
CA THR A 110 -2.40 -2.80 7.83
C THR A 110 -2.38 -1.29 8.07
N LYS A 111 -1.46 -0.81 8.89
CA LYS A 111 -1.32 0.59 9.26
C LYS A 111 0.12 1.04 9.09
N ALA A 112 0.30 2.27 8.64
CA ALA A 112 1.63 2.86 8.59
C ALA A 112 2.16 3.11 10.02
N PRO A 113 3.47 2.94 10.27
CA PRO A 113 4.08 3.42 11.50
C PRO A 113 3.75 4.89 11.75
N GLY A 114 3.29 5.22 12.96
CA GLY A 114 2.88 6.58 13.34
C GLY A 114 1.44 6.96 12.98
N GLU A 115 0.70 6.14 12.22
CA GLU A 115 -0.70 6.41 11.85
C GLU A 115 -1.58 6.64 13.09
N ASP A 116 -1.53 5.70 14.05
CA ASP A 116 -2.30 5.79 15.29
C ASP A 116 -1.88 6.99 16.16
N GLU A 117 -0.63 7.42 16.09
CA GLU A 117 -0.12 8.60 16.78
C GLU A 117 -0.69 9.89 16.17
N THR A 118 -0.69 9.98 14.84
CA THR A 118 -1.29 11.08 14.09
C THR A 118 -2.79 11.18 14.33
N VAL A 119 -3.52 10.06 14.27
CA VAL A 119 -4.96 10.03 14.54
C VAL A 119 -5.24 10.45 15.98
N ARG A 120 -4.45 9.99 16.96
CA ARG A 120 -4.58 10.39 18.38
C ARG A 120 -4.32 11.88 18.56
N LEU A 121 -3.28 12.44 17.93
CA LEU A 121 -2.95 13.86 18.00
C LEU A 121 -4.11 14.72 17.48
N ILE A 122 -4.66 14.38 16.31
CA ILE A 122 -5.79 15.11 15.71
C ILE A 122 -7.05 14.95 16.57
N ARG A 123 -7.32 13.74 17.09
CA ARG A 123 -8.46 13.46 17.95
C ARG A 123 -8.39 14.23 19.28
N ALA A 124 -7.21 14.39 19.86
CA ALA A 124 -7.02 15.19 21.08
C ALA A 124 -7.15 16.70 20.83
N ASN A 125 -6.87 17.14 19.60
CA ASN A 125 -6.85 18.56 19.21
C ASN A 125 -7.86 18.86 18.11
N LYS A 126 -9.08 18.33 18.24
CA LYS A 126 -10.11 18.43 17.20
C LYS A 126 -10.29 19.88 16.79
N ARG A 127 -10.25 20.11 15.48
CA ARG A 127 -10.49 21.41 14.87
C ARG A 127 -9.45 22.49 15.25
N ILE A 128 -8.35 22.15 15.92
CA ILE A 128 -7.32 23.12 16.31
C ILE A 128 -6.28 23.30 15.20
N PHE A 129 -5.78 22.19 14.65
CA PHE A 129 -4.69 22.20 13.66
C PHE A 129 -5.20 22.09 12.22
N THR A 130 -4.54 22.81 11.32
CA THR A 130 -4.59 22.57 9.86
C THR A 130 -3.65 21.41 9.53
N GLU A 131 -3.60 20.96 8.26
CA GLU A 131 -2.61 19.96 7.81
C GLU A 131 -1.18 20.37 8.16
N ALA A 132 -0.72 21.54 7.71
CA ALA A 132 0.59 22.08 8.05
C ALA A 132 0.81 22.23 9.57
N GLY A 133 -0.24 22.60 10.30
CA GLY A 133 -0.20 22.66 11.77
C GLY A 133 0.05 21.31 12.41
N THR A 134 -0.61 20.25 11.91
CA THR A 134 -0.43 18.88 12.37
C THR A 134 0.96 18.36 12.02
N VAL A 135 1.45 18.59 10.80
CA VAL A 135 2.82 18.22 10.39
C VAL A 135 3.85 18.81 11.36
N ARG A 136 3.75 20.10 11.63
CA ARG A 136 4.63 20.77 12.60
C ARG A 136 4.55 20.14 14.00
N GLN A 137 3.35 19.75 14.45
CA GLN A 137 3.19 19.11 15.76
C GLN A 137 3.75 17.69 15.80
N LEU A 138 3.64 16.92 14.72
CA LEU A 138 4.23 15.59 14.61
C LEU A 138 5.75 15.65 14.66
N TRP A 139 6.36 16.61 13.96
CA TRP A 139 7.79 16.89 14.09
C TRP A 139 8.18 17.23 15.53
N LEU A 140 7.50 18.21 16.14
CA LEU A 140 7.86 18.71 17.48
C LEU A 140 7.71 17.66 18.60
N LYS A 141 6.73 16.77 18.50
CA LYS A 141 6.44 15.78 19.56
C LYS A 141 7.05 14.41 19.32
N HIS A 142 7.15 14.00 18.05
CA HIS A 142 7.46 12.62 17.67
C HIS A 142 8.66 12.52 16.72
N GLY A 143 9.23 13.65 16.29
CA GLY A 143 10.38 13.67 15.38
C GLY A 143 10.08 13.13 13.97
N ILE A 144 8.80 13.04 13.60
CA ILE A 144 8.39 12.51 12.29
C ILE A 144 8.75 13.54 11.21
N PRO A 145 9.54 13.17 10.17
CA PRO A 145 9.91 14.08 9.10
C PRO A 145 8.70 14.71 8.42
N GLU A 146 8.85 15.97 7.98
CA GLU A 146 7.76 16.76 7.39
C GLU A 146 7.09 16.03 6.21
N ARG A 147 7.89 15.48 5.29
CA ARG A 147 7.38 14.73 4.14
C ARG A 147 6.58 13.50 4.54
N ASP A 148 7.07 12.70 5.49
CA ASP A 148 6.39 11.48 5.93
C ASP A 148 5.08 11.82 6.65
N ALA A 149 5.07 12.91 7.43
CA ALA A 149 3.86 13.43 8.08
C ALA A 149 2.84 13.96 7.06
N GLU A 150 3.29 14.66 6.01
CA GLU A 150 2.43 15.11 4.92
C GLU A 150 1.77 13.93 4.20
N ASP A 151 2.58 12.96 3.77
CA ASP A 151 2.11 11.74 3.09
C ASP A 151 1.10 11.00 3.97
N MET A 152 1.42 10.78 5.25
CA MET A 152 0.52 10.13 6.22
C MET A 152 -0.80 10.89 6.41
N ILE A 153 -0.78 12.22 6.50
CA ILE A 153 -2.01 13.02 6.61
C ILE A 153 -2.84 12.92 5.33
N GLN A 154 -2.22 12.96 4.15
CA GLN A 154 -2.95 12.75 2.89
C GLN A 154 -3.59 11.37 2.84
N GLU A 155 -2.86 10.32 3.24
CA GLU A 155 -3.38 8.95 3.30
C GLU A 155 -4.57 8.83 4.25
N LEU A 156 -4.51 9.45 5.43
CA LEU A 156 -5.60 9.49 6.40
C LEU A 156 -6.83 10.29 5.90
N LEU A 157 -6.61 11.33 5.09
CA LEU A 157 -7.69 12.08 4.44
C LEU A 157 -8.35 11.27 3.32
N ILE A 158 -7.56 10.53 2.54
CA ILE A 158 -8.06 9.68 1.45
C ILE A 158 -8.84 8.48 2.00
N SER A 159 -8.34 7.84 3.05
CA SER A 159 -9.01 6.71 3.72
C SER A 159 -10.26 7.15 4.49
N GLY A 160 -10.37 8.43 4.84
CA GLY A 160 -11.48 9.00 5.60
C GLY A 160 -11.34 8.86 7.12
N SER A 161 -10.22 8.30 7.60
CA SER A 161 -9.85 8.24 9.02
C SER A 161 -9.66 9.64 9.63
N VAL A 162 -9.31 10.62 8.81
CA VAL A 162 -9.27 12.05 9.15
C VAL A 162 -10.09 12.83 8.13
N LYS A 163 -10.71 13.94 8.56
CA LYS A 163 -11.53 14.81 7.73
C LYS A 163 -11.08 16.25 7.86
N LYS A 164 -11.00 16.94 6.72
CA LYS A 164 -10.79 18.40 6.64
C LYS A 164 -12.13 19.12 6.67
N ILE A 165 -12.31 20.04 7.62
CA ILE A 165 -13.52 20.84 7.76
C ILE A 165 -13.59 21.85 6.63
N ARG A 166 -14.70 21.85 5.88
CA ARG A 166 -14.85 22.66 4.66
C ARG A 166 -15.55 24.01 4.87
N GLN A 167 -16.30 24.16 5.95
CA GLN A 167 -17.18 25.32 6.18
C GLN A 167 -17.17 25.76 7.66
N GLY A 168 -17.62 27.00 7.90
CA GLY A 168 -17.75 27.57 9.23
C GLY A 168 -16.43 28.07 9.85
N PRO A 169 -16.43 28.38 11.16
CA PRO A 169 -15.30 29.04 11.84
C PRO A 169 -14.03 28.18 11.93
N TRP A 170 -14.12 26.88 11.63
CA TRP A 170 -13.03 25.91 11.72
C TRP A 170 -12.59 25.43 10.34
N LYS A 171 -12.94 26.17 9.27
CA LYS A 171 -12.56 25.84 7.89
C LYS A 171 -11.05 25.62 7.78
N GLY A 172 -10.66 24.53 7.14
CA GLY A 172 -9.27 24.13 6.93
C GLY A 172 -8.65 23.32 8.08
N LYS A 173 -9.35 23.15 9.20
CA LYS A 173 -8.90 22.37 10.35
C LYS A 173 -9.26 20.89 10.21
N LEU A 174 -8.51 20.03 10.89
CA LEU A 174 -8.68 18.59 10.86
C LEU A 174 -9.54 18.07 12.02
N THR A 175 -10.27 17.00 11.78
CA THR A 175 -11.00 16.21 12.79
C THR A 175 -10.93 14.73 12.44
N VAL A 176 -11.12 13.88 13.42
CA VAL A 176 -11.46 12.45 13.25
C VAL A 176 -12.97 12.33 13.35
#